data_AF-A0A6V8IHH3-F1
#
_entry.id   AF-A0A6V8IHH3-F1
#
_cell.length_a   1.000
_cell.length_b   1.000
_cell.length_c   1.000
_cell.angle_alpha   90.00
_cell.angle_beta   90.00
_cell.angle_gamma   90.00
#
_symmetry.space_group_name_H-M   'P 1'
#
loop_
_entity.id
_entity.type
_entity.pdbx_description
1 polymer ?
#
loop_
_entity_poly.entity_id
_entity_poly.type
_entity_poly.pdbx_seq_one_letter_code
_entity_poly.pdbx_strand_id
1 'polypeptide(L)'
;MTKASELLDHFQETGLHLSAPTIFVVSCHNLSDLYVVEKKPDHAVLFLRRACTELIRLAELPSLPMRARLVCVEQLRPAVVALMGCKGGALSEQQETQMLVLNARTVALAVYRISGYAAQTSLEDVPPQGDPS
;
A
#
# COMPACT_ATOMS: atom_id res chain seq x y z
N MET A 1 5.32 -16.97 -2.83
CA MET A 1 5.15 -15.66 -3.50
C MET A 1 4.28 -15.71 -4.73
N THR A 2 4.47 -16.66 -5.65
CA THR A 2 3.75 -16.70 -6.94
C THR A 2 2.24 -16.51 -6.80
N LYS A 3 1.58 -17.28 -5.94
CA LYS A 3 0.14 -17.14 -5.65
C LYS A 3 -0.28 -15.78 -5.09
N ALA A 4 0.57 -15.15 -4.28
CA ALA A 4 0.28 -13.84 -3.71
C ALA A 4 0.42 -12.74 -4.78
N SER A 5 1.37 -12.89 -5.71
CA SER A 5 1.50 -12.00 -6.88
C SER A 5 0.31 -12.16 -7.83
N GLU A 6 -0.05 -13.39 -8.20
CA GLU A 6 -1.21 -13.66 -9.07
C GLU A 6 -2.52 -13.05 -8.50
N LEU A 7 -2.72 -13.19 -7.18
CA LEU A 7 -3.89 -12.60 -6.53
C LEU A 7 -3.84 -11.06 -6.55
N LEU A 8 -2.65 -10.47 -6.43
CA LEU A 8 -2.47 -9.01 -6.51
C LEU A 8 -2.70 -8.49 -7.93
N ASP A 9 -2.28 -9.24 -8.94
CA ASP A 9 -2.49 -8.91 -10.36
C ASP A 9 -4.00 -8.92 -10.67
N HIS A 10 -4.73 -9.93 -10.21
CA HIS A 10 -6.19 -9.97 -10.35
C HIS A 10 -6.88 -8.83 -9.59
N PHE A 11 -6.39 -8.48 -8.39
CA PHE A 11 -6.86 -7.32 -7.64
C PHE A 11 -6.65 -6.01 -8.42
N GLN A 12 -5.51 -5.84 -9.10
CA GLN A 12 -5.24 -4.65 -9.89
C GLN A 12 -6.25 -4.47 -11.03
N GLU A 13 -6.60 -5.57 -11.70
CA GLU A 13 -7.52 -5.55 -12.86
C GLU A 13 -8.97 -5.29 -12.44
N THR A 14 -9.38 -5.85 -11.30
CA THR A 14 -10.81 -5.89 -10.91
C THR A 14 -11.17 -4.97 -9.76
N GLY A 15 -10.20 -4.58 -8.93
CA GLY A 15 -10.44 -3.93 -7.64
C GLY A 15 -11.15 -4.82 -6.60
N LEU A 16 -11.32 -6.11 -6.90
CA LEU A 16 -11.95 -7.11 -6.01
C LEU A 16 -10.89 -7.86 -5.19
N HIS A 17 -11.33 -8.72 -4.27
CA HIS A 17 -10.45 -9.44 -3.33
C HIS A 17 -9.59 -8.49 -2.48
N LEU A 18 -10.24 -7.67 -1.66
CA LEU A 18 -9.58 -6.67 -0.79
C LEU A 18 -8.56 -7.27 0.19
N SER A 19 -8.51 -8.60 0.38
CA SER A 19 -7.44 -9.25 1.13
C SER A 19 -6.11 -9.34 0.35
N ALA A 20 -6.10 -9.16 -0.97
CA ALA A 20 -4.94 -9.36 -1.82
C ALA A 20 -3.72 -8.49 -1.44
N PRO A 21 -3.87 -7.16 -1.21
CA PRO A 21 -2.74 -6.34 -0.76
C PRO A 21 -2.16 -6.82 0.56
N THR A 22 -3.01 -7.25 1.50
CA THR A 22 -2.58 -7.77 2.81
C THR A 22 -1.81 -9.08 2.65
N ILE A 23 -2.36 -10.03 1.87
CA ILE A 23 -1.71 -11.32 1.61
C ILE A 23 -0.34 -11.11 0.95
N PHE A 24 -0.25 -10.18 0.00
CA PHE A 24 1.00 -9.84 -0.66
C PHE A 24 2.05 -9.29 0.32
N VAL A 25 1.67 -8.32 1.16
CA VAL A 25 2.56 -7.72 2.17
C VAL A 25 3.04 -8.76 3.17
N VAL A 26 2.14 -9.57 3.73
CA VAL A 26 2.50 -10.66 4.64
C VAL A 26 3.49 -11.61 3.99
N SER A 27 3.28 -11.93 2.71
CA SER A 27 4.20 -12.82 1.98
C SER A 27 5.58 -12.18 1.77
N CYS A 28 5.65 -10.87 1.50
CA CYS A 28 6.91 -10.11 1.45
C CYS A 28 7.62 -10.09 2.81
N HIS A 29 6.90 -9.86 3.90
CA HIS A 29 7.47 -9.88 5.25
C HIS A 29 8.03 -11.25 5.60
N ASN A 30 7.28 -12.33 5.37
CA ASN A 30 7.73 -13.69 5.65
C ASN A 30 9.00 -14.05 4.87
N LEU A 31 9.11 -13.63 3.61
CA LEU A 31 10.36 -13.79 2.86
C LEU A 31 11.49 -12.93 3.40
N SER A 32 11.19 -11.69 3.79
CA SER A 32 12.18 -10.82 4.42
C SER A 32 12.79 -11.48 5.66
N ASP A 33 11.94 -11.97 6.56
CA ASP A 33 12.36 -12.66 7.78
C ASP A 33 13.18 -13.92 7.47
N LEU A 34 12.77 -14.71 6.48
CA LEU A 34 13.53 -15.88 6.02
C LEU A 34 14.94 -15.47 5.57
N TYR A 35 15.07 -14.42 4.75
CA TYR A 35 16.37 -13.97 4.26
C TYR A 35 17.25 -13.35 5.36
N VAL A 36 16.65 -12.75 6.39
CA VAL A 36 17.39 -12.34 7.60
C VAL A 36 17.98 -13.57 8.30
N VAL A 37 17.18 -14.63 8.50
CA VAL A 37 17.63 -15.89 9.11
C VAL A 37 18.73 -16.55 8.27
N GLU A 38 18.63 -16.50 6.95
CA GLU A 38 19.65 -16.99 6.01
C GLU A 38 20.90 -16.10 5.91
N LYS A 39 20.99 -15.01 6.69
CA LYS A 39 22.09 -14.03 6.66
C LYS A 39 22.28 -13.36 5.28
N LYS A 40 21.18 -13.13 4.57
CA LYS A 40 21.11 -12.41 3.28
C LYS A 40 20.28 -11.13 3.43
N PRO A 41 20.74 -10.14 4.22
CA PRO A 41 19.95 -8.95 4.54
C PRO A 41 19.55 -8.11 3.31
N ASP A 42 20.38 -8.09 2.26
CA ASP A 42 20.07 -7.34 1.03
C ASP A 42 18.82 -7.91 0.31
N HIS A 43 18.66 -9.24 0.35
CA HIS A 43 17.46 -9.89 -0.18
C HIS A 43 16.24 -9.58 0.69
N ALA A 44 16.43 -9.51 2.01
CA ALA A 44 15.36 -9.17 2.94
C ALA A 44 14.79 -7.76 2.66
N VAL A 45 15.67 -6.79 2.43
CA VAL A 45 15.30 -5.41 2.07
C VAL A 45 14.58 -5.36 0.73
N LEU A 46 15.00 -6.16 -0.26
CA LEU A 46 14.38 -6.19 -1.58
C LEU A 46 12.88 -6.55 -1.52
N PHE A 47 12.49 -7.52 -0.69
CA PHE A 47 11.07 -7.89 -0.56
C PHE A 47 10.24 -6.81 0.14
N LEU A 48 10.79 -6.12 1.13
CA LEU A 48 10.09 -5.02 1.81
C LEU A 48 9.96 -3.79 0.89
N ARG A 49 10.99 -3.48 0.10
CA ARG A 49 10.90 -2.46 -0.94
C ARG A 49 9.83 -2.80 -1.96
N ARG A 50 9.81 -4.05 -2.44
CA ARG A 50 8.79 -4.52 -3.39
C ARG A 50 7.38 -4.35 -2.82
N ALA A 51 7.16 -4.67 -1.54
CA ALA A 51 5.87 -4.45 -0.89
C ALA A 51 5.45 -2.97 -0.95
N CYS A 52 6.32 -2.05 -0.53
CA CYS A 52 6.05 -0.62 -0.57
C CYS A 52 5.80 -0.12 -2.01
N THR A 53 6.64 -0.51 -2.98
CA THR A 53 6.52 -0.09 -4.37
C THR A 53 5.19 -0.50 -4.99
N GLU A 54 4.76 -1.75 -4.81
CA GLU A 54 3.48 -2.21 -5.37
C GLU A 54 2.28 -1.54 -4.72
N LEU A 55 2.30 -1.39 -3.39
CA LEU A 55 1.20 -0.71 -2.69
C LEU A 55 1.07 0.76 -3.08
N ILE A 56 2.19 1.48 -3.25
CA ILE A 56 2.22 2.86 -3.76
C ILE A 56 1.56 2.89 -5.14
N ARG A 57 2.06 2.05 -6.06
CA ARG A 57 1.57 2.00 -7.44
C ARG A 57 0.07 1.73 -7.52
N LEU A 58 -0.43 0.76 -6.75
CA LEU A 58 -1.86 0.42 -6.72
C LEU A 58 -2.70 1.52 -6.06
N ALA A 59 -2.21 2.16 -5.00
CA ALA A 59 -2.90 3.28 -4.36
C ALA A 59 -2.99 4.52 -5.26
N GLU A 60 -2.02 4.73 -6.16
CA GLU A 60 -2.04 5.82 -7.13
C GLU A 60 -2.92 5.55 -8.34
N LEU A 61 -3.20 4.28 -8.64
CA LEU A 61 -3.89 3.88 -9.86
C LEU A 61 -5.33 4.42 -9.90
N PRO A 62 -5.67 5.39 -10.79
CA PRO A 62 -6.99 6.01 -10.79
C PRO A 62 -8.11 5.07 -11.24
N SER A 63 -7.77 4.03 -12.01
CA SER A 63 -8.72 3.00 -12.45
C SER A 63 -9.13 2.04 -11.34
N LEU A 64 -8.38 1.98 -10.22
CA LEU A 64 -8.80 1.19 -9.07
C LEU A 64 -9.89 1.94 -8.27
N PRO A 65 -10.96 1.25 -7.84
CA PRO A 65 -11.96 1.83 -6.97
C PRO A 65 -11.34 2.43 -5.70
N MET A 66 -11.89 3.54 -5.21
CA MET A 66 -11.35 4.24 -4.04
C MET A 66 -11.17 3.31 -2.82
N ARG A 67 -12.12 2.39 -2.60
CA ARG A 67 -12.02 1.38 -1.53
C ARG A 67 -10.79 0.47 -1.67
N ALA A 68 -10.47 0.04 -2.89
CA ALA A 68 -9.28 -0.79 -3.16
C ALA A 68 -7.99 0.00 -2.91
N ARG A 69 -7.97 1.27 -3.32
CA ARG A 69 -6.83 2.19 -3.09
C ARG A 69 -6.60 2.44 -1.58
N LEU A 70 -7.68 2.63 -0.82
CA LEU A 70 -7.60 2.78 0.65
C LEU A 70 -7.01 1.54 1.33
N VAL A 71 -7.41 0.33 0.91
CA VAL A 71 -6.83 -0.90 1.44
C VAL A 71 -5.32 -0.98 1.17
N CYS A 72 -4.86 -0.54 -0.02
CA CYS A 72 -3.42 -0.48 -0.30
C CYS A 72 -2.71 0.49 0.66
N VAL A 73 -3.32 1.65 0.93
CA VAL A 73 -2.79 2.66 1.86
C VAL A 73 -2.74 2.15 3.30
N GLU A 74 -3.75 1.43 3.76
CA GLU A 74 -3.78 0.82 5.09
C GLU A 74 -2.59 -0.13 5.30
N GLN A 75 -2.21 -0.86 4.25
CA GLN A 75 -1.06 -1.76 4.28
C GLN A 75 0.30 -1.07 4.08
N LEU A 76 0.36 0.20 3.65
CA LEU A 76 1.63 0.93 3.50
C LEU A 76 2.33 1.14 4.84
N ARG A 77 1.58 1.42 5.92
CA ARG A 77 2.16 1.66 7.24
C ARG A 77 2.97 0.47 7.76
N PRO A 78 2.43 -0.77 7.86
CA PRO A 78 3.23 -1.90 8.32
C PRO A 78 4.42 -2.21 7.41
N ALA A 79 4.29 -2.09 6.09
CA ALA A 79 5.38 -2.30 5.15
C ALA A 79 6.52 -1.29 5.32
N VAL A 80 6.19 0.00 5.46
CA VAL A 80 7.17 1.08 5.72
C VAL A 80 7.87 0.89 7.06
N VAL A 81 7.15 0.50 8.11
CA VAL A 81 7.75 0.26 9.43
C VAL A 81 8.78 -0.87 9.36
N ALA A 82 8.44 -1.97 8.71
CA ALA A 82 9.39 -3.07 8.51
C ALA A 82 10.61 -2.64 7.70
N LEU A 83 10.40 -1.92 6.58
CA LEU A 83 11.48 -1.44 5.74
C LEU A 83 12.45 -0.49 6.47
N MET A 84 11.93 0.43 7.30
CA MET A 84 12.76 1.31 8.13
C MET A 84 13.48 0.58 9.27
N GLY A 85 12.97 -0.58 9.69
CA GLY A 85 13.60 -1.42 10.71
C GLY A 85 14.84 -2.16 10.22
N CYS A 86 15.01 -2.31 8.90
CA CYS A 86 16.18 -2.95 8.32
C CYS A 86 17.43 -2.06 8.45
N LYS A 87 18.40 -2.52 9.26
CA LYS A 87 19.72 -1.91 9.38
C LYS A 87 20.70 -2.64 8.44
N GLY A 88 20.68 -2.30 7.16
CA GLY A 88 21.57 -2.91 6.18
C GLY A 88 21.50 -2.20 4.84
N GLY A 89 22.60 -2.22 4.10
CA GLY A 89 22.70 -1.68 2.75
C GLY A 89 23.68 -0.52 2.59
N ALA A 90 24.08 -0.28 1.35
CA ALA A 90 24.94 0.84 0.97
C ALA A 90 24.23 2.20 1.19
N LEU A 91 24.98 3.31 1.23
CA LEU A 91 24.39 4.65 1.39
C LEU A 91 23.34 4.99 0.32
N SER A 92 23.56 4.55 -0.92
CA SER A 92 22.59 4.72 -2.03
C SER A 92 21.26 4.03 -1.72
N GLU A 93 21.33 2.82 -1.17
CA GLU A 93 20.15 2.05 -0.80
C GLU A 93 19.39 2.72 0.35
N GLN A 94 20.08 3.34 1.30
CA GLN A 94 19.42 4.10 2.35
C GLN A 94 18.65 5.31 1.80
N GLN A 95 19.22 6.02 0.81
CA GLN A 95 18.54 7.15 0.15
C GLN A 95 17.32 6.69 -0.63
N GLU A 96 17.42 5.60 -1.40
CA GLU A 96 16.28 4.99 -2.09
C GLU A 96 15.16 4.60 -1.13
N THR A 97 15.51 3.98 0.00
CA THR A 97 14.55 3.62 1.04
C THR A 97 13.85 4.85 1.60
N GLN A 98 14.58 5.93 1.90
CA GLN A 98 13.99 7.18 2.39
C GLN A 98 13.04 7.82 1.37
N MET A 99 13.42 7.85 0.10
CA MET A 99 12.57 8.36 -0.98
C MET A 99 11.29 7.53 -1.11
N LEU A 100 11.38 6.20 -1.00
CA LEU A 100 10.22 5.32 -1.05
C LEU A 100 9.28 5.55 0.14
N VAL A 101 9.82 5.75 1.34
CA VAL A 101 9.05 6.08 2.55
C VAL A 101 8.35 7.43 2.41
N LEU A 102 9.04 8.44 1.87
CA LEU A 102 8.45 9.74 1.61
C LEU A 102 7.30 9.62 0.59
N ASN A 103 7.51 8.88 -0.50
CA ASN A 103 6.50 8.67 -1.51
C ASN A 103 5.26 7.96 -0.95
N ALA A 104 5.44 6.90 -0.15
CA ALA A 104 4.35 6.20 0.54
C ALA A 104 3.50 7.15 1.39
N ARG A 105 4.12 8.09 2.10
CA ARG A 105 3.40 9.09 2.91
C ARG A 105 2.62 10.07 2.04
N THR A 106 3.23 10.57 0.97
CA THR A 106 2.59 11.49 0.03
C THR A 106 1.37 10.86 -0.62
N VAL A 107 1.49 9.62 -1.09
CA VAL A 107 0.39 8.87 -1.71
C VAL A 107 -0.73 8.59 -0.72
N ALA A 108 -0.38 8.14 0.50
CA ALA A 108 -1.37 7.91 1.54
C ALA A 108 -2.18 9.19 1.82
N LEU A 109 -1.50 10.33 1.98
CA LEU A 109 -2.15 11.62 2.21
C LEU A 109 -3.05 12.02 1.03
N ALA A 110 -2.60 11.82 -0.20
CA ALA A 110 -3.38 12.14 -1.39
C ALA A 110 -4.67 11.30 -1.47
N VAL A 111 -4.57 9.98 -1.26
CA VAL A 111 -5.73 9.07 -1.28
C VAL A 111 -6.73 9.45 -0.18
N TYR A 112 -6.26 9.71 1.06
CA TYR A 112 -7.15 10.13 2.14
C TYR A 112 -7.85 11.46 1.87
N ARG A 113 -7.17 12.43 1.24
CA ARG A 113 -7.78 13.70 0.84
C ARG A 113 -8.88 13.50 -0.20
N ILE A 114 -8.63 12.68 -1.22
CA ILE A 114 -9.62 12.40 -2.27
C ILE A 114 -10.82 11.66 -1.67
N SER A 115 -10.59 10.66 -0.82
CA SER A 115 -11.68 9.93 -0.17
C SER A 115 -12.50 10.81 0.76
N GLY A 116 -11.84 11.73 1.49
CA GLY A 116 -12.51 12.68 2.38
C GLY A 116 -13.38 13.68 1.61
N TYR A 117 -12.88 14.21 0.49
CA TYR A 117 -13.64 15.09 -0.39
C TYR A 117 -14.86 14.38 -1.00
N ALA A 118 -14.69 13.14 -1.49
CA ALA A 118 -15.79 12.35 -2.05
C ALA A 118 -16.90 12.06 -1.01
N ALA A 119 -16.52 11.87 0.26
CA ALA A 119 -17.49 11.68 1.34
C ALA A 119 -18.28 12.98 1.65
N GLN A 120 -17.63 14.14 1.56
CA GLN A 120 -18.27 15.44 1.81
C GLN A 120 -19.25 15.79 0.68
N THR A 121 -18.85 15.67 -0.58
CA THR A 121 -19.73 15.96 -1.73
C THR A 121 -20.93 15.01 -1.79
N SER A 122 -20.76 13.75 -1.42
CA SER A 122 -21.86 12.78 -1.38
C SER A 122 -22.92 13.10 -0.31
N LEU A 123 -22.58 13.87 0.72
CA LEU A 123 -23.52 14.30 1.77
C LEU A 123 -24.24 15.60 1.39
N GLU A 124 -23.61 16.46 0.59
CA GLU A 124 -24.21 17.71 0.10
C GLU A 124 -25.25 17.51 -1.02
N ASP A 125 -25.19 16.38 -1.74
CA ASP A 125 -26.15 16.02 -2.81
C ASP A 125 -27.47 15.39 -2.29
N VAL A 126 -27.67 15.29 -0.97
CA VAL A 126 -28.95 14.86 -0.40
C VAL A 126 -29.93 16.05 -0.46
N PRO A 127 -31.02 15.99 -1.25
CA PRO A 127 -31.98 17.08 -1.28
C PRO A 127 -32.56 17.27 0.12
N PRO A 128 -32.80 18.53 0.57
CA PRO A 128 -33.41 18.75 1.88
C PRO A 128 -34.73 17.98 1.92
N GLN A 129 -34.81 16.98 2.79
CA GLN A 129 -36.07 16.31 3.08
C GLN A 129 -37.02 17.39 3.58
N GLY A 130 -38.02 17.71 2.75
CA GLY A 130 -39.05 18.68 3.10
C GLY A 130 -39.70 18.27 4.41
N ASP A 131 -39.73 19.20 5.37
CA ASP A 131 -40.48 19.03 6.60
C ASP A 131 -41.95 18.74 6.26
N PRO A 132 -42.56 17.67 6.82
CA PRO A 132 -43.99 17.47 6.70
C PRO A 132 -44.73 18.55 7.53
N SER A 133 -45.79 19.09 6.92
CA SER A 133 -46.64 20.19 7.40
C SER A 133 -47.31 19.96 8.75
#